data_AF-A0A2N2MZK9-F1
#
_entry.id   AF-A0A2N2MZK9-F1
#
_cell.length_a   1.000
_cell.length_b   1.000
_cell.length_c   1.000
_cell.angle_alpha   90.00
_cell.angle_beta   90.00
_cell.angle_gamma   90.00
#
_symmetry.space_group_name_H-M   'P 1'
#
loop_
_entity.id
_entity.type
_entity.pdbx_description
1 polymer ?
#
loop_
_entity_poly.entity_id
_entity_poly.type
_entity_poly.pdbx_seq_one_letter_code
_entity_poly.pdbx_strand_id
1 'polypeptide(L)' 'MAHKVYGAIVSAVRSGRLSEPFDRAAFRRACPGLGSGTYNAFLDKHAVGNPGGASELFERVAPGRFVCVRPFKYGL' A
#
# COMPACT_ATOMS: atom_id res chain seq x y z
N MET A 1 8.09 -11.13 2.19
CA MET A 1 6.89 -10.64 2.94
C MET A 1 6.26 -9.39 2.34
N ALA A 2 7.00 -8.33 1.98
CA ALA A 2 6.42 -7.07 1.45
C ALA A 2 5.53 -7.27 0.21
N HIS A 3 5.90 -8.19 -0.69
CA HIS A 3 5.11 -8.50 -1.88
C HIS A 3 3.75 -9.14 -1.56
N LYS A 4 3.62 -9.87 -0.44
CA LYS A 4 2.34 -10.44 0.01
C LYS A 4 1.37 -9.34 0.47
N VAL A 5 1.89 -8.36 1.22
CA VAL A 5 1.09 -7.21 1.69
C VAL A 5 0.65 -6.35 0.51
N TYR A 6 1.57 -6.04 -0.39
CA TYR A 6 1.26 -5.29 -1.61
C TYR A 6 0.23 -6.02 -2.49
N GLY A 7 0.40 -7.33 -2.72
CA GLY A 7 -0.56 -8.14 -3.46
C GLY A 7 -1.96 -8.13 -2.83
N ALA A 8 -2.05 -8.17 -1.50
CA ALA A 8 -3.34 -8.07 -0.80
C ALA A 8 -4.01 -6.69 -1.01
N ILE A 9 -3.22 -5.61 -0.96
CA ILE A 9 -3.73 -4.25 -1.21
C ILE A 9 -4.19 -4.10 -2.66
N VAL A 10 -3.38 -4.52 -3.64
CA VAL A 10 -3.73 -4.47 -5.07
C VAL A 10 -4.98 -5.30 -5.35
N SER A 11 -5.09 -6.50 -4.76
CA SER A 11 -6.30 -7.32 -4.89
C SER A 11 -7.53 -6.63 -4.29
N ALA A 12 -7.40 -5.98 -3.13
CA ALA A 12 -8.48 -5.21 -2.52
C ALA A 12 -8.90 -4.00 -3.37
N VAL A 13 -7.95 -3.31 -4.01
CA VAL A 13 -8.23 -2.22 -4.95
C VAL A 13 -8.95 -2.74 -6.20
N ARG A 14 -8.43 -3.81 -6.82
CA ARG A 14 -9.01 -4.40 -8.04
C ARG A 14 -10.41 -4.97 -7.82
N SER A 15 -10.70 -5.48 -6.63
CA SER A 15 -12.02 -5.99 -6.24
C SER A 15 -12.97 -4.90 -5.74
N GLY A 16 -12.53 -3.64 -5.67
CA GLY A 16 -13.34 -2.52 -5.17
C GLY A 16 -13.52 -2.48 -3.65
N ARG A 17 -12.87 -3.38 -2.90
CA ARG A 17 -12.89 -3.40 -1.42
C ARG A 17 -12.09 -2.24 -0.81
N LEU A 18 -11.15 -1.68 -1.56
CA LEU A 18 -10.34 -0.54 -1.17
C LEU A 18 -10.37 0.52 -2.28
N SER A 19 -10.89 1.71 -1.98
CA SER A 19 -10.91 2.82 -2.94
C SER A 19 -9.65 3.66 -2.82
N GLU A 20 -9.04 3.98 -3.95
CA GLU A 20 -7.92 4.91 -4.04
C GLU A 20 -8.43 6.36 -4.17
N PRO A 21 -7.81 7.34 -3.49
CA PRO A 21 -6.75 7.19 -2.48
C PRO A 21 -7.28 6.68 -1.13
N PHE A 22 -6.51 5.81 -0.48
CA PHE A 22 -6.87 5.21 0.80
C PHE A 22 -5.97 5.70 1.95
N ASP A 23 -6.49 5.59 3.17
CA ASP A 23 -5.73 5.78 4.41
C ASP A 23 -5.41 4.45 5.09
N ARG A 24 -4.61 4.49 6.17
CA ARG A 24 -4.24 3.30 6.96
C ARG A 24 -5.46 2.58 7.55
N ALA A 25 -6.54 3.29 7.87
CA ALA A 25 -7.75 2.70 8.43
C ALA A 25 -8.54 1.93 7.37
N ALA A 26 -8.67 2.49 6.17
CA ALA A 26 -9.25 1.83 5.00
C ALA A 26 -8.43 0.60 4.60
N PHE A 27 -7.10 0.72 4.57
CA PHE A 27 -6.20 -0.42 4.37
C PHE A 27 -6.43 -1.52 5.42
N ARG A 28 -6.49 -1.18 6.71
CA ARG A 28 -6.75 -2.14 7.79
C ARG A 28 -8.10 -2.85 7.68
N ARG A 29 -9.15 -2.12 7.27
CA ARG A 29 -10.48 -2.71 7.04
C ARG A 29 -10.51 -3.62 5.81
N ALA A 30 -9.87 -3.21 4.72
CA ALA A 30 -9.89 -3.94 3.46
C ALA A 30 -8.98 -5.18 3.47
N CYS A 31 -7.88 -5.13 4.21
CA CYS A 31 -6.88 -6.20 4.33
C CYS A 31 -6.64 -6.57 5.80
N PRO A 32 -7.59 -7.23 6.49
CA PRO A 32 -7.44 -7.61 7.89
C PRO A 32 -6.40 -8.73 8.08
N GLY A 33 -5.91 -8.90 9.32
CA GLY A 33 -5.02 -10.01 9.70
C GLY A 33 -3.52 -9.74 9.58
N LEU A 34 -3.10 -8.50 9.30
CA LEU A 34 -1.69 -8.10 9.32
C LEU A 34 -1.30 -7.58 10.71
N GLY A 35 0.00 -7.57 11.01
CA GLY A 35 0.51 -7.01 12.26
C GLY A 35 0.30 -5.50 12.35
N SER A 36 0.09 -4.96 13.55
CA SER A 36 -0.11 -3.52 13.78
C SER A 36 1.02 -2.66 13.21
N GLY A 37 2.27 -3.13 13.30
CA GLY A 37 3.42 -2.46 12.70
C GLY A 37 3.33 -2.33 11.17
N THR A 38 2.72 -3.30 10.49
CA THR A 38 2.48 -3.24 9.06
C THR A 38 1.50 -2.12 8.70
N TYR A 39 0.36 -2.02 9.38
CA TYR A 39 -0.60 -0.94 9.10
C TYR A 39 -0.03 0.47 9.36
N ASN A 40 0.89 0.59 10.32
CA ASN A 40 1.44 1.88 10.71
C ASN A 40 2.62 2.34 9.85
N ALA A 41 3.47 1.43 9.39
CA ALA A 41 4.73 1.78 8.74
C ALA A 41 4.82 1.38 7.27
N PHE A 42 4.04 0.39 6.81
CA PHE A 42 4.25 -0.20 5.48
C PHE A 42 4.03 0.79 4.33
N LEU A 43 2.94 1.59 4.39
CA LEU A 43 2.62 2.55 3.35
C LEU A 43 3.70 3.63 3.23
N ASP A 44 4.15 4.19 4.35
CA ASP A 44 5.21 5.20 4.37
C ASP A 44 6.56 4.65 3.94
N LYS A 45 6.91 3.44 4.40
CA LYS A 45 8.17 2.77 4.06
C LYS A 45 8.27 2.49 2.56
N HIS A 46 7.16 2.20 1.92
CA HIS A 46 7.08 1.88 0.49
C HIS A 46 6.52 3.05 -0.34
N ALA A 47 6.47 4.26 0.22
CA ALA A 47 6.10 5.44 -0.53
C ALA A 47 7.20 5.83 -1.54
N VAL A 48 6.82 6.47 -2.64
CA VAL A 48 7.77 7.12 -3.57
C VAL A 48 8.63 8.13 -2.80
N GLY A 49 9.94 8.13 -3.06
CA GLY A 49 10.91 8.96 -2.36
C GLY A 49 11.26 8.46 -0.95
N ASN A 50 11.00 7.19 -0.63
CA ASN A 50 11.34 6.66 0.69
C ASN A 50 12.87 6.69 0.94
N PRO A 51 13.33 7.14 2.11
CA PRO A 51 14.76 7.29 2.41
C PRO A 51 15.47 5.95 2.65
N GLY A 52 14.71 4.86 2.84
CA GLY A 52 15.23 3.54 3.18
C GLY A 52 15.59 2.66 1.98
N GLY A 53 15.44 3.16 0.75
CA GLY A 53 15.73 2.40 -0.48
C GLY A 53 14.80 1.20 -0.70
N ALA A 54 13.64 1.16 -0.02
CA ALA A 54 12.65 0.12 -0.22
C ALA A 54 11.91 0.34 -1.55
N SER A 55 11.29 -0.73 -2.09
CA SER A 55 10.50 -0.63 -3.31
C SER A 55 9.41 0.43 -3.18
N GLU A 56 9.31 1.31 -4.17
CA GLU A 56 8.29 2.35 -4.25
C GLU A 56 7.00 1.75 -4.82
N LEU A 57 6.08 1.43 -3.91
CA LEU A 57 4.82 0.75 -4.23
C LEU A 57 3.61 1.68 -4.10
N PHE A 58 3.76 2.80 -3.40
CA PHE A 58 2.69 3.74 -3.14
C PHE A 58 3.12 5.18 -3.43
N GLU A 59 2.22 5.97 -3.99
CA GLU A 59 2.40 7.41 -4.10
C GLU A 59 1.56 8.08 -3.03
N ARG A 60 2.18 9.00 -2.29
CA ARG A 60 1.51 9.80 -1.26
C ARG A 60 0.94 11.06 -1.91
N VAL A 61 -0.35 11.03 -2.23
CA VAL A 61 -1.05 12.14 -2.89
C VAL A 61 -1.49 13.23 -1.90
N ALA A 62 -1.63 12.91 -0.62
CA ALA A 62 -1.92 13.86 0.45
C ALA A 62 -1.42 13.31 1.80
N PRO A 63 -1.39 14.11 2.89
CA PRO A 63 -1.03 13.62 4.21
C PRO A 63 -1.86 12.39 4.62
N GLY A 64 -1.20 11.24 4.77
CA GLY A 64 -1.83 9.97 5.14
C GLY A 64 -2.71 9.32 4.06
N ARG A 65 -2.70 9.84 2.83
CA ARG A 65 -3.45 9.30 1.68
C ARG A 65 -2.51 8.74 0.64
N PHE A 66 -2.78 7.51 0.23
CA PHE A 66 -1.92 6.74 -0.65
C PHE A 66 -2.71 6.19 -1.85
N VAL A 67 -2.04 6.13 -2.99
CA VAL A 67 -2.45 5.35 -4.16
C VAL A 67 -1.37 4.32 -4.46
N CYS A 68 -1.73 3.16 -4.99
CA CYS A 68 -0.77 2.20 -5.48
C CYS A 68 -0.10 2.77 -6.73
N VAL A 69 1.22 2.85 -6.70
CA VAL A 69 1.98 2.98 -7.95
C VAL A 69 1.76 1.66 -8.67
N ARG A 70 1.20 1.70 -9.88
CA ARG A 70 1.04 0.51 -10.73
C ARG A 70 2.16 0.51 -11.76
N PRO A 71 3.43 0.25 -11.38
CA PRO A 71 4.46 0.16 -12.40
C PRO A 71 4.14 -1.08 -13.24
N PHE A 72 4.02 -0.90 -14.55
CA PHE A 72 4.13 -1.99 -15.54
C PHE A 72 5.42 -2.83 -15.32
N LYS A 73 6.39 -2.28 -14.58
CA LYS A 73 7.75 -2.79 -14.37
C LYS A 73 7.86 -4.06 -13.51
N TYR A 74 6.84 -4.46 -12.77
CA TYR A 74 6.90 -5.68 -11.94
C TYR A 74 6.03 -6.84 -12.42
N GLY A 75 5.39 -6.71 -13.58
CA GLY A 75 4.73 -7.83 -14.28
C GLY A 75 4.01 -8.81 -13.35
N LEU A 76 3.13 -8.30 -12.48
CA LEU A 76 2.20 -9.14 -11.73
C LEU A 76 1.13 -9.70 -12.68
#